data_AF-A0A139D264-F1
#
_entry.id   AF-A0A139D264-F1
#
_cell.length_a   1.000
_cell.length_b   1.000
_cell.length_c   1.000
_cell.angle_alpha   90.00
_cell.angle_beta   90.00
_cell.angle_gamma   90.00
#
_symmetry.space_group_name_H-M   'P 1'
#
loop_
_entity.id
_entity.type
_entity.pdbx_description
1 polymer ?
#
loop_
_entity_poly.entity_id
_entity_poly.type
_entity_poly.pdbx_seq_one_letter_code
_entity_poly.pdbx_strand_id
1 'polypeptide(L)'
;MCKSKRKLFSTVLITTVLIFMFLTPVLTFPEDTPNKDVTGSRDHPLISRFPGSYIRFYESKDYDEFTLPLNKLNKAEFGDKYKEFTEKGLRVEGKMTQNFYVVPKKHSTLKIFRNYEQALKGKDFEIIARKSGGVDEGFRYQLYNGIDFKDASETHFEGVWADKESG
;
A
#
# COMPACT_ATOMS: atom_id res chain seq x y z
N MET A 1 -1.10 -53.36 -52.85
CA MET A 1 -1.80 -52.84 -51.64
C MET A 1 -0.88 -52.04 -50.70
N CYS A 2 -0.13 -51.02 -51.15
CA CYS A 2 0.93 -50.39 -50.31
C CYS A 2 0.99 -48.84 -50.33
N LYS A 3 -0.13 -48.14 -50.62
CA LYS A 3 -0.16 -46.66 -50.71
C LYS A 3 -1.05 -45.96 -49.66
N SER A 4 -2.01 -46.68 -49.06
CA SER A 4 -2.97 -46.12 -48.09
C SER A 4 -2.41 -45.96 -46.68
N LYS A 5 -1.58 -46.90 -46.20
CA LYS A 5 -1.02 -46.86 -44.84
C LYS A 5 -0.05 -45.70 -44.58
N ARG A 6 0.69 -45.23 -45.60
CA ARG A 6 1.65 -44.11 -45.45
C ARG A 6 0.98 -42.76 -45.23
N LYS A 7 -0.19 -42.53 -45.83
CA LYS A 7 -0.97 -41.30 -45.61
C LYS A 7 -1.55 -41.29 -44.19
N LEU A 8 -2.13 -42.41 -43.74
CA LEU A 8 -2.72 -42.55 -42.41
C LEU A 8 -1.69 -42.32 -41.29
N PHE A 9 -0.49 -42.90 -41.40
CA PHE A 9 0.59 -42.69 -40.43
C PHE A 9 1.11 -41.24 -40.42
N SER A 10 1.22 -40.59 -41.59
CA SER A 10 1.65 -39.19 -41.68
C SER A 10 0.61 -38.23 -41.09
N THR A 11 -0.70 -38.50 -41.25
CA THR A 11 -1.75 -37.64 -40.68
C THR A 11 -1.84 -37.80 -39.16
N VAL A 12 -1.69 -39.03 -38.64
CA VAL A 12 -1.69 -39.32 -37.19
C VAL A 12 -0.46 -38.76 -36.48
N LEU A 13 0.70 -38.72 -37.16
CA LEU A 13 1.93 -38.11 -36.62
C LEU A 13 1.86 -36.58 -36.60
N ILE A 14 1.21 -35.96 -37.59
CA ILE A 14 1.02 -34.50 -37.64
C ILE A 14 -0.01 -34.04 -36.60
N THR A 15 -1.08 -34.80 -36.36
CA THR A 15 -2.07 -34.46 -35.33
C THR A 15 -1.55 -34.66 -33.89
N THR A 16 -0.66 -35.62 -33.64
CA THR A 16 -0.05 -35.80 -32.31
C THR A 16 0.97 -34.72 -31.95
N VAL A 17 1.72 -34.18 -32.94
CA VAL A 17 2.63 -33.03 -32.72
C VAL A 17 1.86 -31.72 -32.49
N LEU A 18 0.69 -31.54 -33.12
CA LEU A 18 -0.17 -30.36 -32.91
C LEU A 18 -0.85 -30.34 -31.53
N ILE A 19 -1.00 -31.49 -30.86
CA ILE A 19 -1.60 -31.56 -29.51
C ILE A 19 -0.56 -31.25 -28.41
N PHE A 20 0.74 -31.43 -28.69
CA PHE A 20 1.80 -31.12 -27.72
C PHE A 20 2.27 -29.65 -27.74
N MET A 21 1.89 -28.87 -28.77
CA MET A 21 2.23 -27.44 -28.88
C MET A 21 1.28 -26.52 -28.08
N PHE A 22 0.23 -27.07 -27.44
CA PHE A 22 -0.71 -26.34 -26.59
C PHE A 22 -0.49 -26.57 -25.08
N LEU A 23 0.66 -27.12 -24.69
CA LEU A 23 1.06 -27.24 -23.28
C LEU A 23 2.14 -26.19 -22.93
N THR A 24 1.96 -24.95 -23.35
CA THR A 24 2.71 -23.85 -22.72
C THR A 24 2.11 -23.66 -21.33
N PRO A 25 2.89 -23.74 -20.24
CA PRO A 25 2.42 -23.21 -18.97
C PRO A 25 2.13 -21.73 -19.25
N VAL A 26 0.86 -21.34 -19.16
CA VAL A 26 0.50 -19.93 -19.04
C VAL A 26 1.36 -19.43 -17.89
N LEU A 27 2.30 -18.53 -18.20
CA LEU A 27 3.00 -17.76 -17.19
C LEU A 27 1.91 -17.00 -16.47
N THR A 28 1.42 -17.55 -15.36
CA THR A 28 0.59 -16.82 -14.42
C THR A 28 1.48 -15.70 -13.91
N PHE A 29 1.27 -14.50 -14.44
CA PHE A 29 1.78 -13.29 -13.82
C PHE A 29 1.38 -13.35 -12.34
N PRO A 30 2.30 -13.03 -11.40
CA PRO A 30 1.99 -13.08 -9.98
C PRO A 30 0.68 -12.32 -9.72
N GLU A 31 -0.25 -13.03 -9.10
CA GLU A 31 -1.58 -12.58 -8.72
C GLU A 31 -1.46 -11.29 -7.88
N ASP A 32 -2.41 -10.38 -8.08
CA ASP A 32 -2.57 -9.12 -7.34
C ASP A 32 -2.03 -9.22 -5.91
N THR A 33 -1.21 -8.24 -5.48
CA THR A 33 -0.66 -8.18 -4.12
C THR A 33 -1.77 -8.53 -3.11
N PRO A 34 -1.65 -9.62 -2.33
CA PRO A 34 -2.78 -10.16 -1.58
C PRO A 34 -3.47 -9.08 -0.75
N ASN A 35 -4.79 -8.93 -0.86
CA ASN A 35 -5.61 -7.99 -0.05
C ASN A 35 -5.72 -8.46 1.41
N LYS A 36 -4.60 -8.82 2.03
CA LYS A 36 -4.45 -9.37 3.38
C LYS A 36 -3.55 -8.46 4.20
N ASP A 37 -3.86 -8.33 5.48
CA ASP A 37 -3.04 -7.62 6.44
C ASP A 37 -1.67 -8.31 6.62
N VAL A 38 -0.62 -7.53 6.93
CA VAL A 38 0.67 -8.07 7.39
C VAL A 38 0.45 -8.91 8.65
N THR A 39 1.17 -10.02 8.78
CA THR A 39 1.02 -10.93 9.92
C THR A 39 1.26 -10.21 11.25
N GLY A 40 0.41 -10.50 12.26
CA GLY A 40 0.52 -9.93 13.60
C GLY A 40 -0.01 -8.49 13.76
N SER A 41 -0.41 -7.84 12.66
CA SER A 41 -0.98 -6.50 12.71
C SER A 41 -2.40 -6.47 13.28
N ARG A 42 -2.80 -5.28 13.75
CA ARG A 42 -4.13 -5.01 14.28
C ARG A 42 -4.51 -3.54 14.09
N ASP A 43 -5.82 -3.30 14.00
CA ASP A 43 -6.35 -1.94 14.02
C ASP A 43 -6.13 -1.27 15.37
N HIS A 44 -6.12 0.06 15.34
CA HIS A 44 -6.13 0.86 16.56
C HIS A 44 -7.49 0.71 17.28
N PRO A 45 -7.54 0.50 18.61
CA PRO A 45 -8.80 0.22 19.31
C PRO A 45 -9.80 1.39 19.30
N LEU A 46 -9.34 2.63 19.11
CA LEU A 46 -10.19 3.82 19.17
C LEU A 46 -10.90 4.13 17.85
N ILE A 47 -10.32 3.76 16.69
CA ILE A 47 -10.86 4.11 15.37
C ILE A 47 -10.81 2.91 14.44
N SER A 48 -11.91 2.66 13.72
CA SER A 48 -11.94 1.65 12.68
C SER A 48 -11.21 2.14 11.43
N ARG A 49 -10.56 1.22 10.72
CA ARG A 49 -10.01 1.47 9.38
C ARG A 49 -11.11 1.79 8.36
N PHE A 50 -10.69 2.35 7.23
CA PHE A 50 -11.58 2.52 6.08
C PHE A 50 -12.09 1.15 5.57
N PRO A 51 -13.39 0.96 5.29
CA PRO A 51 -13.93 -0.33 4.86
C PRO A 51 -13.21 -0.90 3.64
N GLY A 52 -12.79 -2.17 3.74
CA GLY A 52 -12.07 -2.87 2.68
C GLY A 52 -10.58 -2.52 2.56
N SER A 53 -10.04 -1.65 3.41
CA SER A 53 -8.60 -1.40 3.45
C SER A 53 -7.84 -2.50 4.20
N TYR A 54 -6.58 -2.71 3.84
CA TYR A 54 -5.69 -3.68 4.45
C TYR A 54 -4.42 -3.02 5.00
N ILE A 55 -3.86 -3.60 6.06
CA ILE A 55 -2.64 -3.12 6.72
C ILE A 55 -1.43 -3.63 5.94
N ARG A 56 -0.59 -2.71 5.45
CA ARG A 56 0.69 -3.01 4.78
C ARG A 56 1.91 -2.73 5.64
N PHE A 57 1.76 -2.00 6.74
CA PHE A 57 2.80 -1.85 7.75
C PHE A 57 2.13 -1.66 9.10
N TYR A 58 2.72 -2.28 10.12
CA TYR A 58 2.26 -2.22 11.50
C TYR A 58 3.48 -2.16 12.42
N GLU A 59 3.53 -1.12 13.25
CA GLU A 59 4.48 -1.02 14.35
C GLU A 59 3.72 -0.67 15.63
N SER A 60 4.09 -1.30 16.74
CA SER A 60 3.63 -0.95 18.08
C SER A 60 4.81 -0.88 19.03
N LYS A 61 5.05 0.29 19.60
CA LYS A 61 6.07 0.53 20.63
C LYS A 61 5.39 0.92 21.92
N ASP A 62 5.83 0.35 23.03
CA ASP A 62 5.23 0.66 24.35
C ASP A 62 5.57 2.08 24.82
N TYR A 63 6.71 2.62 24.39
CA TYR A 63 7.10 4.00 24.63
C TYR A 63 8.03 4.47 23.50
N ASP A 64 7.69 5.57 22.84
CA ASP A 64 8.53 6.26 21.86
C ASP A 64 8.16 7.75 21.86
N GLU A 65 8.93 8.56 21.14
CA GLU A 65 8.58 9.95 20.84
C GLU A 65 8.11 10.12 19.39
N PHE A 66 7.17 11.05 19.18
CA PHE A 66 6.75 11.45 17.84
C PHE A 66 6.63 12.97 17.75
N THR A 67 7.15 13.55 16.67
CA THR A 67 7.03 15.00 16.42
C THR A 67 5.92 15.26 15.41
N LEU A 68 4.80 15.83 15.88
CA LEU A 68 3.70 16.28 15.02
C LEU A 68 4.09 17.58 14.29
N PRO A 69 4.13 17.59 12.95
CA PRO A 69 4.60 18.76 12.18
C PRO A 69 3.45 19.77 11.93
N LEU A 70 2.88 20.29 13.03
CA LEU A 70 1.72 21.20 13.01
C LEU A 70 2.00 22.53 12.29
N ASN A 71 3.27 22.95 12.28
CA ASN A 71 3.74 24.25 11.78
C ASN A 71 3.87 24.35 10.24
N LYS A 72 3.70 23.25 9.49
CA LYS A 72 3.95 23.20 8.03
C LYS A 72 2.75 22.82 7.16
N LEU A 73 1.52 22.84 7.69
CA LEU A 73 0.33 22.65 6.86
C LEU A 73 0.11 23.76 5.81
N ASN A 74 0.83 24.88 5.85
CA ASN A 74 0.54 26.07 5.02
C ASN A 74 1.64 26.48 4.02
N LYS A 75 2.78 25.78 3.93
CA LYS A 75 3.83 26.12 2.94
C LYS A 75 4.29 24.87 2.19
N ALA A 76 4.11 24.88 0.88
CA ALA A 76 4.66 23.92 -0.05
C ALA A 76 5.68 24.67 -0.92
N GLU A 77 6.90 24.86 -0.42
CA GLU A 77 8.00 25.36 -1.24
C GLU A 77 9.22 24.49 -1.02
N PHE A 78 9.65 23.88 -2.12
CA PHE A 78 10.80 23.01 -2.23
C PHE A 78 12.09 23.85 -2.18
N GLY A 79 12.98 23.50 -1.25
CA GLY A 79 14.29 24.13 -1.04
C GLY A 79 14.93 23.62 0.26
N ASP A 80 16.17 24.04 0.55
CA ASP A 80 17.09 23.54 1.62
C ASP A 80 16.56 23.56 3.08
N LYS A 81 15.27 23.74 3.31
CA LYS A 81 14.61 23.86 4.63
C LYS A 81 14.22 22.53 5.28
N TYR A 82 14.95 21.45 4.98
CA TYR A 82 14.78 20.18 5.69
C TYR A 82 15.12 20.32 7.20
N LYS A 83 16.01 21.26 7.57
CA LYS A 83 16.33 21.55 8.98
C LYS A 83 15.19 22.16 9.80
N GLU A 84 14.13 22.65 9.16
CA GLU A 84 13.03 23.35 9.86
C GLU A 84 11.91 22.40 10.32
N PHE A 85 12.02 21.08 10.08
CA PHE A 85 11.05 20.08 10.55
C PHE A 85 11.11 19.84 12.06
N THR A 86 12.28 19.99 12.68
CA THR A 86 12.54 19.54 14.04
C THR A 86 12.36 20.62 15.10
N GLU A 87 12.47 21.91 14.75
CA GLU A 87 12.58 22.97 15.77
C GLU A 87 11.24 23.50 16.31
N LYS A 88 10.10 23.22 15.66
CA LYS A 88 8.79 23.81 16.01
C LYS A 88 7.57 22.87 15.85
N GLY A 89 7.80 21.56 15.80
CA GLY A 89 6.71 20.56 15.86
C GLY A 89 6.24 20.34 17.30
N LEU A 90 5.02 19.82 17.48
CA LEU A 90 4.56 19.37 18.79
C LEU A 90 5.14 17.98 19.05
N ARG A 91 6.11 17.89 19.97
CA ARG A 91 6.65 16.60 20.44
C ARG A 91 5.67 15.97 21.43
N VAL A 92 5.37 14.70 21.22
CA VAL A 92 4.57 13.86 22.12
C VAL A 92 5.35 12.59 22.44
N GLU A 93 5.13 12.03 23.61
CA GLU A 93 5.77 10.79 24.07
C GLU A 93 4.72 9.82 24.60
N GLY A 94 4.98 8.52 24.47
CA GLY A 94 4.15 7.47 25.04
C GLY A 94 4.03 6.27 24.11
N LYS A 95 2.96 5.49 24.32
CA LYS A 95 2.68 4.32 23.48
C LYS A 95 2.38 4.76 22.04
N MET A 96 3.12 4.20 21.08
CA MET A 96 3.00 4.51 19.67
C MET A 96 2.44 3.31 18.90
N THR A 97 1.49 3.56 18.01
CA THR A 97 1.00 2.58 17.04
C THR A 97 0.96 3.23 15.67
N GLN A 98 1.65 2.65 14.70
CA GLN A 98 1.71 3.13 13.32
C GLN A 98 1.11 2.08 12.39
N ASN A 99 0.01 2.45 11.74
CA ASN A 99 -0.66 1.59 10.76
C ASN A 99 -0.59 2.27 9.38
N PHE A 100 -0.07 1.54 8.39
CA PHE A 100 -0.15 1.96 7.00
C PHE A 100 -1.25 1.18 6.30
N TYR A 101 -2.36 1.85 6.02
CA TYR A 101 -3.48 1.26 5.30
C TYR A 101 -3.37 1.52 3.80
N VAL A 102 -3.64 0.50 3.01
CA VAL A 102 -3.89 0.66 1.58
C VAL A 102 -5.36 0.38 1.31
N VAL A 103 -5.98 1.28 0.55
CA VAL A 103 -7.37 1.19 0.14
C VAL A 103 -7.40 0.70 -1.30
N PRO A 104 -8.14 -0.38 -1.63
CA PRO A 104 -8.30 -0.83 -3.00
C PRO A 104 -8.76 0.30 -3.93
N LYS A 105 -8.33 0.26 -5.20
CA LYS A 105 -8.78 1.19 -6.26
C LYS A 105 -10.31 1.28 -6.21
N LYS A 106 -10.88 2.51 -6.36
CA LYS A 106 -12.33 2.90 -6.45
C LYS A 106 -12.79 4.00 -5.46
N HIS A 107 -11.91 4.57 -4.63
CA HIS A 107 -12.28 5.63 -3.69
C HIS A 107 -11.47 6.91 -3.89
N SER A 108 -12.13 8.06 -3.80
CA SER A 108 -11.44 9.34 -3.83
C SER A 108 -10.72 9.59 -2.51
N THR A 109 -9.55 10.24 -2.57
CA THR A 109 -8.80 10.66 -1.37
C THR A 109 -9.67 11.51 -0.44
N LEU A 110 -10.55 12.34 -0.99
CA LEU A 110 -11.50 13.14 -0.21
C LEU A 110 -12.47 12.27 0.60
N LYS A 111 -13.00 11.18 0.01
CA LYS A 111 -13.91 10.26 0.72
C LYS A 111 -13.19 9.60 1.90
N ILE A 112 -11.98 9.11 1.68
CA ILE A 112 -11.15 8.47 2.72
C ILE A 112 -10.83 9.48 3.83
N PHE A 113 -10.38 10.67 3.46
CA PHE A 113 -10.09 11.75 4.41
C PHE A 113 -11.29 12.12 5.27
N ARG A 114 -12.47 12.29 4.67
CA ARG A 114 -13.70 12.63 5.41
C ARG A 114 -14.18 11.51 6.31
N ASN A 115 -13.98 10.25 5.91
CA ASN A 115 -14.31 9.10 6.76
C ASN A 115 -13.48 9.12 8.06
N TYR A 116 -12.16 9.30 7.98
CA TYR A 116 -11.32 9.42 9.17
C TYR A 116 -11.60 10.68 9.99
N GLU A 117 -11.85 11.83 9.35
CA GLU A 117 -12.25 13.05 10.07
C GLU A 117 -13.53 12.83 10.89
N GLN A 118 -14.54 12.15 10.31
CA GLN A 118 -15.77 11.83 11.02
C GLN A 118 -15.55 10.79 12.12
N ALA A 119 -14.71 9.77 11.89
CA ALA A 119 -14.39 8.75 12.90
C ALA A 119 -13.70 9.36 14.13
N LEU A 120 -12.76 10.29 13.92
CA LEU A 120 -12.09 11.03 15.01
C LEU A 120 -13.09 11.89 15.79
N LYS A 121 -13.92 12.68 15.09
CA LYS A 121 -14.94 13.52 15.72
C LYS A 121 -15.98 12.71 16.50
N GLY A 122 -16.40 11.55 15.97
CA GLY A 122 -17.34 10.64 16.64
C GLY A 122 -16.75 9.94 17.88
N LYS A 123 -15.46 10.13 18.15
CA LYS A 123 -14.74 9.66 19.34
C LYS A 123 -14.25 10.82 20.21
N ASP A 124 -14.84 12.01 20.02
CA ASP A 124 -14.56 13.23 20.79
C ASP A 124 -13.10 13.72 20.71
N PHE A 125 -12.38 13.34 19.65
CA PHE A 125 -11.04 13.89 19.42
C PHE A 125 -11.10 15.36 19.02
N GLU A 126 -10.23 16.17 19.61
CA GLU A 126 -9.96 17.52 19.15
C GLU A 126 -9.09 17.51 17.88
N ILE A 127 -9.56 18.17 16.83
CA ILE A 127 -8.78 18.35 15.60
C ILE A 127 -7.86 19.56 15.76
N ILE A 128 -6.65 19.33 16.26
CA ILE A 128 -5.63 20.38 16.47
C ILE A 128 -5.05 20.96 15.17
N ALA A 129 -5.14 20.21 14.05
CA ALA A 129 -4.65 20.63 12.74
C ALA A 129 -5.33 19.85 11.62
N ARG A 130 -5.58 20.49 10.46
CA ARG A 130 -6.28 19.87 9.32
C ARG A 130 -5.86 20.47 7.97
N LYS A 131 -5.58 19.63 6.98
CA LYS A 131 -5.35 20.04 5.58
C LYS A 131 -5.92 18.99 4.61
N SER A 132 -6.70 19.44 3.64
CA SER A 132 -7.33 18.57 2.61
C SER A 132 -6.85 18.84 1.18
N GLY A 133 -5.85 19.72 1.02
CA GLY A 133 -5.15 19.96 -0.26
C GLY A 133 -3.79 19.27 -0.28
N GLY A 134 -3.01 19.47 -1.36
CA GLY A 134 -1.67 18.90 -1.49
C GLY A 134 -0.82 19.17 -0.24
N VAL A 135 -0.41 18.10 0.44
CA VAL A 135 0.52 18.18 1.56
C VAL A 135 1.92 18.47 1.03
N ASP A 136 2.73 19.16 1.84
CA ASP A 136 4.12 19.40 1.50
C ASP A 136 4.85 18.08 1.20
N GLU A 137 5.69 18.07 0.16
CA GLU A 137 6.39 16.85 -0.24
C GLU A 137 7.37 16.37 0.82
N GLY A 138 7.97 17.28 1.59
CA GLY A 138 8.85 16.92 2.71
C GLY A 138 8.07 16.23 3.83
N PHE A 139 6.87 16.71 4.16
CA PHE A 139 5.98 16.04 5.11
C PHE A 139 5.62 14.63 4.64
N ARG A 140 5.27 14.48 3.36
CA ARG A 140 5.05 13.17 2.73
C ARG A 140 6.31 12.31 2.90
N TYR A 141 7.47 12.78 2.45
CA TYR A 141 8.73 12.03 2.47
C TYR A 141 9.08 11.51 3.87
N GLN A 142 8.86 12.30 4.92
CA GLN A 142 9.11 11.90 6.31
C GLN A 142 8.18 10.75 6.75
N LEU A 143 6.88 10.84 6.44
CA LEU A 143 5.93 9.78 6.81
C LEU A 143 6.17 8.48 6.04
N TYR A 144 6.60 8.56 4.77
CA TYR A 144 6.78 7.39 3.92
C TYR A 144 8.16 6.74 4.07
N ASN A 145 9.25 7.50 4.08
CA ASN A 145 10.60 6.91 4.14
C ASN A 145 11.06 6.60 5.57
N GLY A 146 10.33 7.06 6.58
CA GLY A 146 10.51 6.59 7.96
C GLY A 146 9.97 5.18 8.19
N ILE A 147 9.30 4.57 7.20
CA ILE A 147 8.75 3.21 7.28
C ILE A 147 9.76 2.24 6.67
N ASP A 148 10.20 1.26 7.45
CA ASP A 148 10.94 0.11 6.91
C ASP A 148 9.96 -0.90 6.31
N PHE A 149 9.68 -0.77 5.02
CA PHE A 149 8.81 -1.71 4.31
C PHE A 149 9.39 -3.13 4.21
N LYS A 150 10.66 -3.37 4.58
CA LYS A 150 11.24 -4.73 4.64
C LYS A 150 10.62 -5.56 5.75
N ASP A 151 10.20 -4.92 6.84
CA ASP A 151 9.44 -5.59 7.91
C ASP A 151 8.03 -6.00 7.44
N ALA A 152 7.58 -5.43 6.32
CA ALA A 152 6.37 -5.81 5.61
C ALA A 152 6.62 -6.73 4.40
N SER A 153 7.79 -7.39 4.33
CA SER A 153 8.25 -8.23 3.20
C SER A 153 7.22 -9.26 2.74
N GLU A 154 6.39 -9.79 3.63
CA GLU A 154 5.28 -10.71 3.29
C GLU A 154 4.32 -10.13 2.25
N THR A 155 4.15 -8.80 2.24
CA THR A 155 3.19 -8.12 1.38
C THR A 155 3.79 -7.64 0.06
N HIS A 156 5.11 -7.82 -0.17
CA HIS A 156 5.81 -7.38 -1.38
C HIS A 156 5.47 -5.91 -1.79
N PHE A 157 5.16 -5.06 -0.81
CA PHE A 157 4.71 -3.70 -1.06
C PHE A 157 5.92 -2.75 -1.11
N GLU A 158 6.21 -2.23 -2.30
CA GLU A 158 7.39 -1.37 -2.54
C GLU A 158 7.12 0.13 -2.29
N GLY A 159 6.00 0.48 -1.66
CA GLY A 159 5.65 1.87 -1.32
C GLY A 159 4.75 2.58 -2.34
N VAL A 160 4.55 3.90 -2.16
CA VAL A 160 3.63 4.72 -2.97
C VAL A 160 4.30 5.15 -4.28
N TRP A 161 4.51 4.16 -5.15
CA TRP A 161 4.57 4.21 -6.62
C TRP A 161 4.27 2.81 -7.23
N ALA A 162 3.77 1.86 -6.42
CA ALA A 162 3.40 0.50 -6.86
C ALA A 162 2.22 0.47 -7.85
N ASP A 163 1.69 1.64 -8.21
CA ASP A 163 0.69 1.86 -9.24
C ASP A 163 1.26 2.11 -10.64
N LYS A 164 2.51 1.70 -10.93
CA LYS A 164 2.92 1.55 -12.33
C LYS A 164 2.48 0.23 -12.97
N GLU A 165 2.34 -0.87 -12.24
CA GLU A 165 2.07 -2.17 -12.88
C GLU A 165 1.22 -3.17 -12.06
N SER A 166 0.36 -2.70 -11.14
CA SER A 166 -0.71 -3.56 -10.61
C SER A 166 -1.95 -3.46 -11.52
N GLY A 167 -1.87 -4.11 -12.69
CA GLY A 167 -2.93 -4.30 -13.69
C GLY A 167 -3.08 -3.19 -14.71
#